data_AF-A0A382RV63-F1
#
_entry.id   AF-A0A382RV63-F1
#
_cell.length_a   1.000
_cell.length_b   1.000
_cell.length_c   1.000
_cell.angle_alpha   90.00
_cell.angle_beta   90.00
_cell.angle_gamma   90.00
#
_symmetry.space_group_name_H-M   'P 1'
#
loop_
_entity.id
_entity.type
_entity.pdbx_description
1 polymer ?
#
loop_
_entity_poly.entity_id
_entity_poly.type
_entity_poly.pdbx_seq_one_letter_code
_entity_poly.pdbx_strand_id
1 'polypeptide(L)'
;MKLPIIVLLGVCIFSLGISQEKLPSRPVATYSIVAIDEATGELGVAVQSHWFSVGFLVPWAKAGVGAVATQSFVKVDYGPDGLKLMESGMTAT
;
A
#
# COMPACT_ATOMS: atom_id res chain seq x y z
N MET A 1 -27.01 37.70 -38.20
CA MET A 1 -25.77 36.90 -38.23
C MET A 1 -24.90 36.99 -36.96
N LYS A 2 -25.13 37.94 -36.03
CA LYS A 2 -24.27 38.11 -34.83
C LYS A 2 -24.65 37.21 -33.63
N LEU A 3 -25.92 36.81 -33.53
CA LEU A 3 -26.45 35.96 -32.45
C LEU A 3 -25.76 34.57 -32.31
N PRO A 4 -25.51 33.79 -33.39
CA PRO A 4 -24.85 32.49 -33.25
C PRO A 4 -23.38 32.63 -32.80
N ILE A 5 -22.70 33.72 -33.18
CA ILE A 5 -21.31 33.99 -32.81
C ILE A 5 -21.21 34.29 -31.31
N ILE A 6 -22.14 35.07 -30.75
CA ILE A 6 -22.18 35.40 -29.32
C ILE A 6 -22.45 34.14 -28.48
N VAL A 7 -23.38 33.29 -28.92
CA VAL A 7 -23.67 32.02 -28.24
C VAL A 7 -22.46 31.09 -28.28
N LEU A 8 -21.78 30.97 -29.42
CA LEU A 8 -20.58 30.15 -29.56
C LEU A 8 -19.43 30.66 -28.68
N LEU A 9 -19.20 31.98 -28.66
CA LEU A 9 -18.21 32.59 -27.77
C LEU A 9 -18.54 32.36 -26.29
N GLY A 10 -19.82 32.50 -25.91
CA GLY A 10 -20.28 32.23 -24.55
C GLY A 10 -20.03 30.78 -24.12
N VAL A 11 -20.31 29.81 -24.99
CA VAL A 11 -20.05 28.38 -24.74
C VAL A 11 -18.55 28.09 -24.61
N CYS A 12 -17.71 28.69 -25.47
CA CYS A 12 -16.25 28.52 -25.39
C CYS A 12 -15.68 29.10 -24.09
N ILE A 13 -16.12 30.30 -23.69
CA ILE A 13 -15.68 30.96 -22.44
C ILE A 13 -16.13 30.17 -21.21
N PHE A 14 -17.34 29.60 -21.23
CA PHE A 14 -17.84 28.76 -20.14
C PHE A 14 -17.02 27.46 -20.00
N SER A 15 -16.62 26.85 -21.12
CA SER A 15 -15.78 25.66 -21.15
C SER A 15 -14.37 25.91 -20.63
N LEU A 16 -13.82 27.12 -20.85
CA LEU A 16 -12.51 27.54 -20.35
C LEU A 16 -12.49 27.81 -18.83
N GLY A 17 -13.64 28.16 -18.23
CA GLY A 17 -13.76 28.43 -16.80
C GLY A 17 -13.81 27.18 -15.91
N ILE A 18 -14.03 26.00 -16.48
CA ILE A 18 -14.05 24.72 -15.75
C ILE A 18 -12.70 24.03 -15.93
N SER A 19 -11.64 24.62 -15.38
CA SER A 19 -10.42 23.85 -15.10
C SER A 19 -10.66 23.06 -13.82
N GLN A 20 -10.78 21.73 -13.92
CA GLN A 20 -10.81 20.88 -12.73
C GLN A 20 -9.43 20.96 -12.07
N GLU A 21 -9.33 21.65 -10.93
CA GLU A 21 -8.24 21.45 -10.00
C GLU A 21 -8.21 19.97 -9.60
N LYS A 22 -7.23 19.23 -10.12
CA LYS A 22 -7.00 17.85 -9.74
C LYS A 22 -6.59 17.87 -8.26
N LEU A 23 -7.56 17.62 -7.38
CA LEU A 23 -7.30 17.49 -5.95
C LEU A 23 -6.08 16.58 -5.76
N PRO A 24 -5.13 16.94 -4.87
CA PRO A 24 -3.96 16.10 -4.64
C PRO A 24 -4.44 14.70 -4.28
N SER A 25 -4.08 13.72 -5.11
CA SER A 25 -4.41 12.32 -4.83
C SER A 25 -3.75 11.95 -3.52
N ARG A 26 -4.54 11.55 -2.51
CA ARG A 26 -3.98 11.01 -1.28
C ARG A 26 -3.00 9.89 -1.63
N PRO A 27 -1.74 9.93 -1.16
CA PRO A 27 -0.82 8.83 -1.36
C PRO A 27 -1.44 7.55 -0.80
N VAL A 28 -1.72 6.59 -1.68
CA VAL A 28 -2.09 5.24 -1.27
C VAL A 28 -0.79 4.48 -1.07
N ALA A 29 -0.40 4.33 0.18
CA ALA A 29 0.81 3.60 0.54
C ALA A 29 0.47 2.45 1.48
N THR A 30 1.28 1.40 1.41
CA THR A 30 1.37 0.35 2.43
C THR A 30 2.82 0.34 2.87
N TYR A 31 3.03 0.30 4.18
CA TYR A 31 4.36 0.13 4.77
C TYR A 31 4.29 -0.91 5.87
N SER A 32 5.39 -1.64 6.02
CA SER A 32 5.54 -2.69 7.02
C SER A 32 6.92 -2.63 7.66
N ILE A 33 7.02 -3.12 8.87
CA ILE A 33 8.27 -3.22 9.63
C ILE A 33 8.37 -4.62 10.24
N VAL A 34 9.57 -5.19 10.18
CA VAL A 34 10.00 -6.34 10.97
C VAL A 34 11.12 -5.85 11.87
N ALA A 35 11.04 -6.16 13.17
CA ALA A 35 12.03 -5.74 14.15
C ALA A 35 12.26 -6.85 15.17
N ILE A 36 13.50 -6.94 15.65
CA ILE A 36 13.90 -7.80 16.76
C ILE A 36 14.44 -6.91 17.88
N ASP A 37 14.01 -7.17 19.11
CA ASP A 37 14.67 -6.65 20.30
C ASP A 37 15.80 -7.61 20.69
N GLU A 38 17.05 -7.18 20.54
CA GLU A 38 18.23 -8.01 20.83
C GLU A 38 18.38 -8.34 22.31
N ALA A 39 17.84 -7.52 23.22
CA ALA A 39 17.98 -7.74 24.65
C ALA A 39 17.07 -8.90 25.14
N THR A 40 15.88 -9.03 24.56
CA THR A 40 14.87 -10.03 24.95
C THR A 40 14.74 -11.18 23.95
N GLY A 41 15.18 -10.98 22.71
CA GLY A 41 14.93 -11.88 21.58
C GLY A 41 13.51 -11.79 21.03
N GLU A 42 12.70 -10.81 21.47
CA GLU A 42 11.33 -10.63 20.96
C GLU A 42 11.34 -10.17 19.50
N LEU A 43 10.52 -10.82 18.69
CA LEU A 43 10.37 -10.51 17.27
C LEU A 43 8.97 -9.98 16.99
N GLY A 44 8.90 -8.84 16.32
CA GLY A 44 7.66 -8.19 15.93
C GLY A 44 7.57 -7.96 14.42
N VAL A 45 6.34 -7.98 13.92
CA VAL A 45 6.01 -7.55 12.55
C VAL A 45 4.73 -6.74 12.58
N ALA A 46 4.71 -5.62 11.86
CA ALA A 46 3.56 -4.74 11.77
C ALA A 46 3.38 -4.20 10.34
N VAL A 47 2.15 -3.83 10.01
CA VAL A 47 1.76 -3.28 8.72
C VAL A 47 0.74 -2.15 8.92
N GLN A 48 0.83 -1.12 8.08
CA GLN A 48 -0.22 -0.14 7.91
C GLN A 48 -0.61 -0.08 6.43
N SER A 49 -1.91 -0.07 6.17
CA SER A 49 -2.45 0.08 4.82
C SER A 49 -3.79 0.80 4.87
N HIS A 50 -4.18 1.39 3.74
CA HIS A 50 -5.57 1.79 3.50
C HIS A 50 -6.52 0.60 3.32
N TRP A 51 -5.98 -0.61 3.06
CA TRP A 51 -6.77 -1.82 2.85
C TRP A 51 -7.38 -2.33 4.16
N PHE A 52 -8.66 -2.72 4.11
CA PHE A 52 -9.38 -3.17 5.29
C PHE A 52 -8.81 -4.47 5.84
N SER A 53 -8.59 -4.53 7.16
CA SER A 53 -8.17 -5.75 7.86
C SER A 53 -6.86 -6.39 7.32
N VAL A 54 -5.90 -5.56 6.89
CA VAL A 54 -4.59 -6.01 6.36
C VAL A 54 -3.80 -6.91 7.33
N GLY A 55 -4.08 -6.83 8.63
CA GLY A 55 -3.38 -7.57 9.69
C GLY A 55 -3.50 -9.10 9.63
N PHE A 56 -4.47 -9.65 8.91
CA PHE A 56 -4.56 -11.10 8.67
C PHE A 56 -3.77 -11.55 7.42
N LEU A 57 -3.43 -10.62 6.53
CA LEU A 57 -2.87 -10.93 5.22
C LEU A 57 -1.34 -10.80 5.19
N VAL A 58 -0.82 -9.73 5.81
CA VAL A 58 0.57 -9.30 5.64
C VAL A 58 1.52 -9.78 6.74
N PRO A 59 1.24 -9.56 8.04
CA PRO A 59 2.19 -9.86 9.09
C PRO A 59 2.14 -11.35 9.46
N TRP A 60 3.24 -12.06 9.25
CA TRP A 60 3.44 -13.44 9.68
C TRP A 60 4.62 -13.51 10.65
N ALA A 61 4.46 -14.20 11.77
CA ALA A 61 5.54 -14.42 12.72
C ALA A 61 5.44 -15.82 13.34
N LYS A 62 6.59 -16.43 13.57
CA LYS A 62 6.71 -17.71 14.29
C LYS A 62 7.89 -17.63 15.25
N ALA A 63 7.62 -17.87 16.53
CA ALA A 63 8.62 -17.85 17.59
C ALA A 63 9.77 -18.81 17.28
N GLY A 64 11.00 -18.35 17.47
CA GLY A 64 12.22 -19.12 17.19
C GLY A 64 12.52 -19.36 15.71
N VAL A 65 11.69 -18.84 14.79
CA VAL A 65 11.89 -19.01 13.33
C VAL A 65 12.13 -17.66 12.65
N GLY A 66 11.19 -16.72 12.75
CA GLY A 66 11.28 -15.46 12.03
C GLY A 66 9.94 -14.80 11.77
N ALA A 67 9.97 -13.76 10.93
CA ALA A 67 8.81 -12.97 10.55
C ALA A 67 8.88 -12.56 9.08
N VAL A 68 7.72 -12.42 8.45
CA VAL A 68 7.56 -12.10 7.03
C VAL A 68 6.47 -11.04 6.89
N ALA A 69 6.73 -10.03 6.07
CA ALA A 69 5.74 -9.03 5.66
C ALA A 69 5.63 -9.01 4.13
N THR A 70 4.53 -9.54 3.60
CA THR A 70 4.29 -9.59 2.15
C THR A 70 3.48 -8.35 1.72
N GLN A 71 4.03 -7.49 0.86
CA GLN A 71 3.37 -6.24 0.44
C GLN A 71 3.37 -6.03 -1.09
N SER A 72 2.71 -4.96 -1.56
CA SER A 72 2.19 -4.77 -2.93
C SER A 72 0.85 -5.51 -3.13
N PHE A 73 0.74 -6.41 -4.10
CA PHE A 73 -0.35 -7.37 -4.17
C PHE A 73 -0.02 -8.58 -3.30
N VAL A 74 -0.73 -8.71 -2.19
CA VAL A 74 -0.47 -9.79 -1.23
C VAL A 74 -0.72 -11.15 -1.88
N LYS A 75 0.33 -11.98 -1.91
CA LYS A 75 0.21 -13.42 -2.07
C LYS A 75 0.32 -14.06 -0.69
N VAL A 76 -0.82 -14.50 -0.15
CA VAL A 76 -0.93 -14.98 1.23
C VAL A 76 0.04 -16.12 1.52
N ASP A 77 0.23 -17.03 0.57
CA ASP A 77 1.10 -18.20 0.70
C ASP A 77 2.56 -17.85 1.03
N TYR A 78 3.04 -16.66 0.64
CA TYR A 78 4.44 -16.27 0.87
C TYR A 78 4.77 -16.05 2.35
N GLY A 79 3.77 -15.76 3.18
CA GLY A 79 3.94 -15.70 4.63
C GLY A 79 4.43 -17.02 5.23
N PRO A 80 3.61 -18.09 5.20
CA PRO A 80 4.00 -19.39 5.71
C PRO A 80 5.17 -20.03 4.94
N ASP A 81 5.27 -19.81 3.62
CA ASP A 81 6.40 -20.34 2.84
C ASP A 81 7.74 -19.73 3.28
N GLY A 82 7.79 -18.41 3.50
CA GLY A 82 8.99 -17.74 4.00
C GLY A 82 9.39 -18.23 5.40
N LEU A 83 8.42 -18.40 6.29
CA LEU A 83 8.66 -19.00 7.61
C LEU A 83 9.20 -20.43 7.51
N LYS A 84 8.65 -21.24 6.60
CA LYS A 84 9.10 -22.62 6.38
C LYS A 84 10.54 -22.67 5.85
N LEU A 85 10.91 -21.75 4.96
CA LEU A 85 12.28 -21.64 4.46
C LEU A 85 13.26 -21.29 5.59
N MET A 86 12.93 -20.29 6.42
CA MET A 86 13.75 -19.92 7.58
C MET A 86 13.87 -21.07 8.58
N GLU A 87 12.78 -21.79 8.84
CA GLU A 87 12.77 -22.97 9.71
C GLU A 87 13.68 -24.09 9.17
N SER A 88 13.83 -24.20 7.84
CA SER A 88 14.75 -25.15 7.20
C SER A 88 16.22 -24.69 7.17
N GLY A 89 16.53 -23.53 7.75
CA GLY A 89 17.89 -22.99 7.83
C GLY A 89 18.28 -22.07 6.68
N MET A 90 17.35 -21.69 5.80
CA MET A 90 17.61 -20.67 4.77
C MET A 90 17.70 -19.29 5.41
N THR A 91 18.64 -18.46 4.94
CA THR A 91 18.79 -17.09 5.39
C THR A 91 17.70 -16.19 4.83
N ALA A 92 17.29 -15.18 5.59
CA ALA A 92 16.33 -14.16 5.17
C ALA A 92 17.00 -12.96 4.45
N THR A 93 18.31 -13.05 4.20
CA THR A 93 19.19 -12.02 3.64
C THR A 93 19.65 -12.36 2.24
#